data_AF-A0A960QMZ5-F1
#
_entry.id   AF-A0A960QMZ5-F1
#
_cell.length_a   1.000
_cell.length_b   1.000
_cell.length_c   1.000
_cell.angle_alpha   90.00
_cell.angle_beta   90.00
_cell.angle_gamma   90.00
#
_symmetry.space_group_name_H-M   'P 1'
#
loop_
_entity.id
_entity.type
_entity.pdbx_description
1 polymer ?
#
loop_
_entity_poly.entity_id
_entity_poly.type
_entity_poly.pdbx_seq_one_letter_code
_entity_poly.pdbx_strand_id
1 'polypeptide(L)'
;MKQWLVMGCLTGCLGAAAFAQESTEHLGSVAASLATDLMVEIRHLDGSVEKFGQEIAGMDIVVAPDSTIKYVHLILVTGAEKDTHLWYNYDAIAGFRYQFASITGKGKVKVKQLGLFQAAEKTGLQETIPQIQVSDFK
;
A
#
# COMPACT_ATOMS: atom_id res chain seq x y z
N MET A 1 -40.07 68.59 14.36
CA MET A 1 -38.75 68.94 14.93
C MET A 1 -37.68 68.38 14.01
N LYS A 2 -36.73 69.24 13.57
CA LYS A 2 -35.43 68.95 12.89
C LYS A 2 -35.52 68.10 11.59
N GLN A 3 -35.56 68.68 10.38
CA GLN A 3 -34.42 69.20 9.59
C GLN A 3 -33.09 68.47 9.85
N TRP A 4 -32.49 67.87 8.80
CA TRP A 4 -31.28 68.37 8.14
C TRP A 4 -31.19 67.83 6.70
N LEU A 5 -30.74 68.73 5.84
CA LEU A 5 -30.55 68.63 4.40
C LEU A 5 -29.06 68.33 4.11
N VAL A 6 -28.70 68.26 2.83
CA VAL A 6 -27.37 68.21 2.17
C VAL A 6 -27.10 66.82 1.56
N MET A 7 -27.32 66.55 0.26
CA MET A 7 -26.95 67.23 -1.01
C MET A 7 -25.49 66.98 -1.42
N GLY A 8 -25.33 66.28 -2.56
CA GLY A 8 -24.06 65.93 -3.21
C GLY A 8 -24.33 64.80 -4.23
N CYS A 9 -24.83 65.04 -5.44
CA CYS A 9 -24.28 65.76 -6.61
C CYS A 9 -23.40 64.86 -7.51
N LEU A 10 -23.79 64.82 -8.79
CA LEU A 10 -23.03 64.56 -10.03
C LEU A 10 -22.64 63.12 -10.43
N THR A 11 -23.48 62.55 -11.31
CA THR A 11 -23.20 62.22 -12.72
C THR A 11 -21.74 61.96 -13.12
N GLY A 12 -21.47 60.79 -13.71
CA GLY A 12 -20.30 60.62 -14.60
C GLY A 12 -19.92 59.19 -14.97
N CYS A 13 -20.08 58.87 -16.26
CA CYS A 13 -19.27 57.97 -17.09
C CYS A 13 -19.29 56.45 -16.79
N LEU A 14 -19.86 55.63 -17.67
CA LEU A 14 -19.22 55.04 -18.87
C LEU A 14 -18.05 54.11 -18.54
N GLY A 15 -18.18 52.85 -18.97
CA GLY A 15 -17.03 52.05 -19.40
C GLY A 15 -16.85 50.75 -18.65
N ALA A 16 -17.13 49.66 -19.35
CA ALA A 16 -16.74 48.31 -18.98
C ALA A 16 -15.23 48.23 -18.71
N ALA A 17 -14.85 47.56 -17.63
CA ALA A 17 -13.51 46.98 -17.50
C ALA A 17 -13.57 45.78 -16.56
N ALA A 18 -13.46 44.60 -17.18
CA ALA A 18 -12.77 43.42 -16.70
C ALA A 18 -13.04 42.96 -15.25
N PHE A 19 -13.86 41.91 -15.18
CA PHE A 19 -13.63 40.76 -14.30
C PHE A 19 -12.13 40.38 -14.36
N ALA A 20 -11.36 40.81 -13.36
CA ALA A 20 -10.03 40.28 -13.10
C ALA A 20 -10.12 39.46 -11.82
N GLN A 21 -10.48 38.20 -12.03
CA GLN A 21 -10.40 37.14 -11.05
C GLN A 21 -8.91 36.94 -10.75
N GLU A 22 -8.42 37.57 -9.69
CA GLU A 22 -7.08 37.31 -9.16
C GLU A 22 -7.14 35.98 -8.40
N SER A 23 -7.26 34.88 -9.15
CA SER A 23 -6.93 33.55 -8.66
C SER A 23 -5.43 33.48 -8.54
N THR A 24 -4.93 34.01 -7.41
CA THR A 24 -3.54 33.85 -6.99
C THR A 24 -3.23 32.37 -7.01
N GLU A 25 -2.29 32.03 -7.87
CA GLU A 25 -1.83 30.68 -8.13
C GLU A 25 -1.38 30.05 -6.81
N HIS A 26 -2.23 29.19 -6.25
CA HIS A 26 -1.78 28.09 -5.41
C HIS A 26 -1.04 27.11 -6.32
N LEU A 27 0.18 27.49 -6.71
CA LEU A 27 1.27 26.54 -6.94
C LEU A 27 1.63 25.92 -5.58
N GLY A 28 0.64 25.29 -4.95
CA GLY A 28 0.84 24.32 -3.91
C GLY A 28 1.56 23.17 -4.58
N SER A 29 2.88 23.18 -4.45
CA SER A 29 3.75 22.01 -4.37
C SER A 29 3.02 20.74 -4.80
N VAL A 30 3.16 20.35 -6.06
CA VAL A 30 2.94 18.98 -6.52
C VAL A 30 4.09 18.12 -5.98
N ALA A 31 4.42 18.25 -4.69
CA ALA A 31 4.80 17.11 -3.91
C ALA A 31 3.53 16.28 -3.88
N ALA A 32 3.45 15.28 -4.77
CA ALA A 32 2.53 14.18 -4.63
C ALA A 32 2.63 13.71 -3.18
N SER A 33 1.73 14.20 -2.34
CA SER A 33 1.35 13.51 -1.12
C SER A 33 1.02 12.12 -1.64
N LEU A 34 1.94 11.18 -1.42
CA LEU A 34 1.66 9.76 -1.54
C LEU A 34 0.55 9.54 -0.54
N ALA A 35 -0.70 9.74 -0.99
CA ALA A 35 -1.86 9.61 -0.15
C ALA A 35 -1.76 8.22 0.46
N THR A 36 -1.61 8.18 1.78
CA THR A 36 -1.54 6.94 2.53
C THR A 36 -2.80 6.15 2.21
N ASP A 37 -2.70 5.13 1.35
CA ASP A 37 -3.86 4.35 0.94
C ASP A 37 -4.17 3.24 1.94
N LEU A 38 -3.11 2.65 2.51
CA LEU A 38 -3.12 1.51 3.39
C LEU A 38 -2.09 1.74 4.49
N MET A 39 -2.50 1.58 5.75
CA MET A 39 -1.62 1.53 6.90
C MET A 39 -1.53 0.10 7.41
N VAL A 40 -0.33 -0.36 7.71
CA VAL A 40 -0.06 -1.68 8.29
C VAL A 40 0.81 -1.50 9.53
N GLU A 41 0.41 -2.13 10.62
CA GLU A 41 1.16 -2.20 11.88
C GLU A 41 1.49 -3.66 12.15
N ILE A 42 2.78 -3.98 12.26
CA ILE A 42 3.27 -5.28 12.69
C ILE A 42 3.77 -5.14 14.13
N ARG A 43 3.29 -6.01 15.01
CA ARG A 43 3.76 -6.07 16.40
C ARG A 43 4.58 -7.34 16.58
N HIS A 44 5.82 -7.17 17.00
CA HIS A 44 6.75 -8.27 17.23
C HIS A 44 6.59 -8.83 18.64
N LEU A 45 7.11 -10.04 18.85
CA LEU A 45 7.04 -10.73 20.14
C LEU A 45 7.84 -10.04 21.25
N ASP A 46 8.86 -9.26 20.89
CA ASP A 46 9.64 -8.42 21.80
C ASP A 46 8.91 -7.13 22.23
N GLY A 47 7.71 -6.89 21.69
CA GLY A 47 6.91 -5.70 21.95
C GLY A 47 7.24 -4.52 21.04
N SER A 48 8.22 -4.63 20.14
CA SER A 48 8.49 -3.62 19.12
C SER A 48 7.35 -3.55 18.11
N VAL A 49 7.16 -2.37 17.53
CA VAL A 49 6.06 -2.08 16.61
C VAL A 49 6.62 -1.41 15.36
N GLU A 50 6.43 -2.06 14.22
CA GLU A 50 6.75 -1.51 12.89
C GLU A 50 5.46 -0.96 12.25
N LYS A 51 5.55 0.25 11.70
CA LYS A 51 4.41 0.91 11.04
C LYS A 51 4.77 1.29 9.62
N PHE A 52 3.93 0.85 8.69
CA PHE A 52 4.01 1.14 7.28
C PHE A 52 2.76 1.91 6.88
N GLY A 53 2.88 2.91 6.01
CA GLY A 53 1.74 3.73 5.60
C GLY A 53 1.98 4.47 4.30
N GLN A 54 3.18 4.99 4.13
CA GLN A 54 3.66 5.43 2.83
C GLN A 54 4.28 4.23 2.12
N GLU A 55 4.28 4.26 0.78
CA GLU A 55 5.03 3.30 -0.04
C GLU A 55 4.53 1.85 -0.02
N ILE A 56 3.29 1.56 0.35
CA ILE A 56 2.75 0.18 0.23
C ILE A 56 2.16 -0.03 -1.18
N ALA A 57 2.77 -0.92 -1.95
CA ALA A 57 2.22 -1.42 -3.22
C ALA A 57 1.11 -2.44 -2.98
N GLY A 58 1.33 -3.37 -2.03
CA GLY A 58 0.42 -4.48 -1.78
C GLY A 58 0.68 -5.18 -0.45
N MET A 59 -0.31 -5.94 -0.01
CA MET A 59 -0.21 -6.86 1.12
C MET A 59 -0.92 -8.16 0.76
N ASP A 60 -0.23 -9.29 0.88
CA ASP A 60 -0.83 -10.61 0.80
C ASP A 60 -0.91 -11.23 2.21
N ILE A 61 -2.10 -11.66 2.60
CA ILE A 61 -2.32 -12.50 3.78
C ILE A 61 -2.36 -13.95 3.30
N VAL A 62 -1.37 -14.72 3.68
CA VAL A 62 -1.22 -16.11 3.26
C VAL A 62 -1.83 -17.02 4.32
N VAL A 63 -2.90 -17.71 3.96
CA VAL A 63 -3.63 -18.64 4.84
C VAL A 63 -3.33 -20.08 4.45
N ALA A 64 -3.14 -20.93 5.46
CA ALA A 64 -3.05 -22.37 5.27
C ALA A 64 -4.44 -22.99 4.96
N PRO A 65 -4.48 -24.25 4.52
CA PRO A 65 -5.72 -24.97 4.27
C PRO A 65 -6.66 -25.08 5.47
N ASP A 66 -6.12 -25.03 6.69
CA ASP A 66 -6.85 -25.00 7.96
C ASP A 66 -7.43 -23.61 8.30
N SER A 67 -7.36 -22.66 7.37
CA SER A 67 -7.75 -21.25 7.54
C SER A 67 -6.91 -20.47 8.57
N THR A 68 -5.78 -21.02 9.02
CA THR A 68 -4.84 -20.28 9.88
C THR A 68 -3.96 -19.36 9.03
N ILE A 69 -3.66 -18.16 9.52
CA ILE A 69 -2.72 -17.26 8.85
C ILE A 69 -1.30 -17.80 9.11
N LYS A 70 -0.53 -18.01 8.04
CA LYS A 70 0.87 -18.47 8.13
C LYS A 70 1.86 -17.35 7.88
N TYR A 71 1.60 -16.54 6.86
CA TYR A 71 2.50 -15.45 6.49
C TYR A 71 1.72 -14.19 6.18
N VAL A 72 2.35 -13.06 6.50
CA VAL A 72 1.95 -11.75 6.03
C VAL A 72 3.07 -11.24 5.13
N HIS A 73 2.74 -10.95 3.88
CA HIS A 73 3.69 -10.49 2.87
C HIS A 73 3.39 -9.04 2.51
N LEU A 74 4.32 -8.14 2.78
CA LEU A 74 4.23 -6.72 2.43
C LEU A 74 5.11 -6.45 1.21
N ILE A 75 4.55 -5.72 0.26
CA ILE A 75 5.25 -5.25 -0.94
C ILE A 75 5.34 -3.74 -0.83
N LEU A 76 6.56 -3.23 -0.67
CA LEU A 76 6.86 -1.81 -0.54
C LEU A 76 7.44 -1.24 -1.84
N VAL A 77 7.16 0.02 -2.10
CA VAL A 77 7.65 0.83 -3.22
C VAL A 77 8.56 1.90 -2.65
N THR A 78 9.76 1.49 -2.25
CA THR A 78 10.75 2.36 -1.63
C THR A 78 11.67 2.96 -2.70
N GLY A 79 11.52 4.25 -3.02
CA GLY A 79 12.43 4.98 -3.91
C GLY A 79 12.44 4.52 -5.37
N ALA A 80 13.63 4.28 -5.94
CA ALA A 80 13.84 3.90 -7.34
C ALA A 80 13.85 2.38 -7.59
N GLU A 81 13.98 1.58 -6.52
CA GLU A 81 13.87 0.12 -6.61
C GLU A 81 12.39 -0.26 -6.51
N LYS A 82 11.90 -0.89 -7.57
CA LYS A 82 10.57 -1.49 -7.54
C LYS A 82 10.61 -2.74 -6.68
N ASP A 83 9.69 -2.77 -5.71
CA ASP A 83 9.22 -3.97 -5.02
C ASP A 83 10.20 -4.54 -3.98
N THR A 84 10.28 -3.88 -2.82
CA THR A 84 10.86 -4.48 -1.62
C THR A 84 9.84 -5.44 -1.01
N HIS A 85 10.20 -6.72 -0.91
CA HIS A 85 9.34 -7.78 -0.39
C HIS A 85 9.70 -8.13 1.06
N LEU A 86 8.80 -7.85 1.99
CA LEU A 86 8.93 -8.21 3.40
C LEU A 86 8.00 -9.37 3.74
N TRP A 87 8.55 -10.41 4.35
CA TRP A 87 7.82 -11.61 4.74
C TRP A 87 7.84 -11.77 6.26
N TYR A 88 6.66 -11.78 6.86
CA TYR A 88 6.48 -12.00 8.29
C TYR A 88 5.84 -13.38 8.50
N ASN A 89 6.52 -14.23 9.26
CA ASN A 89 5.91 -15.46 9.76
C ASN A 89 4.95 -15.08 10.89
N TYR A 90 3.68 -15.49 10.76
CA TYR A 90 2.65 -15.15 11.74
C TYR A 90 2.96 -15.73 13.13
N ASP A 91 3.62 -16.89 13.20
CA ASP A 91 4.04 -17.52 14.47
C ASP A 91 5.19 -16.76 15.16
N ALA A 92 5.88 -15.86 14.44
CA ALA A 92 7.00 -15.07 14.94
C ALA A 92 6.62 -13.60 15.25
N ILE A 93 5.35 -13.24 15.13
CA ILE A 93 4.84 -11.91 15.47
C ILE A 93 3.73 -12.05 16.51
N ALA A 94 3.58 -11.03 17.37
CA ALA A 94 2.47 -10.99 18.33
C ALA A 94 1.12 -10.72 17.64
N GLY A 95 1.16 -10.05 16.50
CA GLY A 95 0.00 -9.83 15.65
C GLY A 95 0.25 -8.75 14.61
N PHE A 96 -0.71 -8.56 13.72
CA PHE A 96 -0.72 -7.44 12.79
C PHE A 96 -2.09 -6.77 12.75
N ARG A 97 -2.09 -5.50 12.35
CA ARG A 97 -3.29 -4.74 12.08
C ARG A 97 -3.11 -3.98 10.78
N TYR A 98 -4.18 -3.82 10.02
CA TYR A 98 -4.18 -2.95 8.86
C TYR A 98 -5.43 -2.07 8.84
N GLN A 99 -5.30 -0.91 8.21
CA GLN A 99 -6.38 0.06 8.06
C GLN A 99 -6.32 0.69 6.67
N PHE A 100 -7.47 0.74 6.00
CA PHE A 100 -7.62 1.49 4.76
C PHE A 100 -7.79 2.98 5.09
N ALA A 101 -6.87 3.79 4.61
CA ALA A 101 -6.98 5.25 4.69
C ALA A 101 -7.64 5.83 3.42
N SER A 102 -7.66 5.08 2.32
CA SER A 102 -8.38 5.41 1.09
C SER A 102 -9.06 4.16 0.48
N ILE A 103 -10.06 4.37 -0.39
CA ILE A 103 -10.72 3.30 -1.14
C ILE A 103 -9.74 2.53 -2.06
N THR A 104 -8.75 3.24 -2.60
CA THR A 104 -7.63 2.67 -3.39
C THR A 104 -6.84 1.65 -2.60
N GLY A 105 -6.77 1.78 -1.26
CA GLY A 105 -6.10 0.83 -0.38
C GLY A 105 -6.76 -0.55 -0.35
N LYS A 106 -8.08 -0.65 -0.58
CA LYS A 106 -8.79 -1.95 -0.58
C LYS A 106 -8.28 -2.90 -1.65
N GLY A 107 -7.92 -2.37 -2.82
CA GLY A 107 -7.37 -3.16 -3.93
C GLY A 107 -5.96 -3.70 -3.69
N LYS A 108 -5.28 -3.21 -2.66
CA LYS A 108 -3.89 -3.58 -2.33
C LYS A 108 -3.80 -4.82 -1.44
N VAL A 109 -4.89 -5.20 -0.77
CA VAL A 109 -4.90 -6.34 0.17
C VAL A 109 -5.51 -7.56 -0.51
N LYS A 110 -4.77 -8.68 -0.52
CA LYS A 110 -5.21 -9.95 -1.09
C LYS A 110 -5.06 -11.07 -0.08
N VAL A 111 -5.99 -12.01 -0.08
CA VAL A 111 -5.87 -13.25 0.70
C VAL A 111 -5.48 -14.36 -0.26
N LYS A 112 -4.37 -15.05 0.03
CA LYS A 112 -3.87 -16.17 -0.77
C LYS A 112 -3.93 -17.43 0.08
N GLN A 113 -4.55 -18.48 -0.45
CA GLN A 113 -4.55 -19.78 0.21
C GLN A 113 -3.34 -20.58 -0.27
N LEU A 114 -2.55 -21.12 0.67
CA LEU A 114 -1.54 -22.11 0.36
C LEU A 114 -2.24 -23.32 -0.22
N GLY A 115 -1.87 -23.68 -1.45
CA GLY A 115 -2.31 -24.94 -2.02
C GLY A 115 -1.88 -26.08 -1.10
N LEU A 116 -2.80 -27.02 -0.85
CA LEU A 116 -2.37 -28.35 -0.46
C LEU A 116 -1.43 -28.80 -1.58
N PHE A 117 -0.16 -29.02 -1.26
CA PHE A 117 0.69 -29.80 -2.15
C PHE A 117 -0.02 -31.14 -2.31
N GLN A 118 -0.75 -31.30 -3.40
CA GLN A 118 -1.03 -32.63 -3.91
C GLN A 118 0.35 -33.13 -4.27
N ALA A 119 0.96 -33.88 -3.36
CA ALA A 119 1.99 -34.81 -3.74
C ALA A 119 1.31 -35.68 -4.78
N ALA A 120 1.47 -35.33 -6.05
CA ALA A 120 1.19 -36.25 -7.12
C ALA A 120 1.94 -37.51 -6.70
N GLU A 121 1.19 -38.57 -6.36
CA GLU A 121 1.74 -39.89 -6.18
C GLU A 121 2.72 -40.05 -7.35
N LYS A 122 4.02 -40.17 -7.05
CA LYS A 122 4.98 -40.57 -8.06
C LYS A 122 4.69 -42.03 -8.39
N THR A 123 3.57 -42.31 -9.05
CA THR A 123 3.37 -43.50 -9.89
C THR A 123 4.14 -43.27 -11.19
N GLY A 124 5.43 -43.08 -11.04
CA GLY A 124 6.38 -42.91 -12.12
C GLY A 124 7.67 -43.53 -11.64
N LEU A 125 7.97 -44.72 -12.19
CA LEU A 125 9.18 -45.51 -12.02
C LEU A 125 10.32 -44.68 -11.43
N GLN A 126 10.71 -45.01 -10.18
CA GLN A 126 12.05 -44.68 -9.72
C GLN A 126 13.01 -45.36 -10.72
N GLU A 127 13.49 -44.61 -11.72
CA GLU A 127 14.71 -44.99 -12.39
C GLU A 127 15.77 -45.08 -11.29
N THR A 128 16.09 -46.32 -10.95
CA THR A 128 17.15 -46.64 -10.01
C THR A 128 18.41 -46.06 -10.63
N ILE A 129 18.91 -44.95 -10.07
CA ILE A 129 20.22 -44.43 -10.44
C ILE A 129 21.18 -45.62 -10.26
N PRO A 130 21.84 -46.12 -11.32
CA PRO A 130 22.72 -47.25 -11.17
C PRO A 130 23.79 -46.89 -10.15
N GLN A 131 23.90 -47.70 -9.09
CA GLN A 131 24.98 -47.55 -8.14
C GLN A 131 26.27 -47.83 -8.90
N ILE A 132 27.03 -46.78 -9.19
CA ILE A 132 28.38 -46.90 -9.72
C ILE A 132 29.18 -47.68 -8.67
N GLN A 133 29.52 -48.92 -9.00
CA GLN A 133 30.36 -49.74 -8.14
C GLN A 133 31.79 -49.19 -8.27
N VAL A 134 32.50 -49.08 -7.15
CA VAL A 134 33.89 -48.54 -7.11
C VAL A 134 34.84 -49.34 -8.00
N SER A 135 34.46 -50.55 -8.43
CA SER A 135 35.16 -51.38 -9.42
C SER A 135 35.24 -50.77 -10.83
N ASP A 136 34.41 -49.78 -11.15
CA ASP A 136 34.28 -49.21 -12.50
C ASP A 136 35.33 -48.13 -12.81
N PHE A 137 36.17 -47.77 -11.82
CA PHE A 137 37.31 -46.87 -12.00
C PHE A 137 38.62 -47.67 -12.03
N LYS A 138 38.97 -48.21 -13.21
CA LYS A 138 40.27 -48.83 -13.46
C LYS A 138 41.02 -48.11 -14.58
#